data_AF-A0A8T6XJX6-F1
#
_entry.id   AF-A0A8T6XJX6-F1
#
_cell.length_a   1.000
_cell.length_b   1.000
_cell.length_c   1.000
_cell.angle_alpha   90.00
_cell.angle_beta   90.00
_cell.angle_gamma   90.00
#
_symmetry.space_group_name_H-M   'P 1'
#
loop_
_entity.id
_entity.type
_entity.pdbx_description
1 polymer ?
#
loop_
_entity_poly.entity_id
_entity_poly.type
_entity_poly.pdbx_seq_one_letter_code
_entity_poly.pdbx_strand_id
1 'polypeptide(L)'
;RISRLIVKNTDNKPVGIISFRDLFEISLQLGSEEDVTESAALSGAVRTGFLSEEGFGGVSLAKDVMTPNIISIKPDEDLAVASKIMLENGV
;
A
#
# COMPACT_ATOMS: atom_id res chain seq x y z
N ARG A 1 0.49 -14.93 6.34
CA ARG A 1 -0.24 -13.64 6.44
C ARG A 1 0.18 -12.79 5.26
N ILE A 2 -0.75 -12.31 4.44
CA ILE A 2 -0.46 -11.43 3.29
C ILE A 2 -0.45 -9.99 3.80
N SER A 3 0.60 -9.22 3.50
CA SER A 3 0.77 -7.83 3.95
C SER A 3 0.80 -6.80 2.81
N ARG A 4 0.79 -7.28 1.56
CA ARG A 4 0.89 -6.46 0.36
C ARG A 4 0.02 -7.03 -0.75
N LEU A 5 -0.55 -6.15 -1.58
CA LEU A 5 -1.36 -6.47 -2.75
C LEU A 5 -0.67 -5.92 -4.00
N ILE A 6 -0.48 -6.76 -5.02
CA ILE A 6 0.04 -6.33 -6.32
C ILE A 6 -1.12 -5.74 -7.13
N VAL A 7 -0.96 -4.49 -7.59
CA VAL A 7 -1.87 -3.83 -8.51
C VAL A 7 -1.46 -4.15 -9.94
N LYS A 8 -2.42 -4.59 -10.75
CA LYS A 8 -2.22 -4.95 -12.16
C LYS A 8 -3.03 -4.03 -13.06
N ASN A 9 -2.51 -3.77 -14.26
CA ASN A 9 -3.29 -3.14 -15.31
C ASN A 9 -4.23 -4.14 -16.01
N THR A 10 -4.95 -3.68 -17.03
CA THR A 10 -5.88 -4.47 -17.85
C THR A 10 -5.22 -5.65 -18.56
N ASP A 11 -3.91 -5.58 -18.84
CA ASP A 11 -3.13 -6.63 -19.50
C ASP A 11 -2.55 -7.63 -18.49
N ASN A 12 -2.99 -7.61 -17.22
CA ASN A 12 -2.44 -8.37 -16.10
C ASN A 12 -0.96 -8.06 -15.78
N LYS A 13 -0.39 -6.98 -16.31
CA LYS A 13 0.97 -6.56 -15.98
C LYS A 13 0.99 -5.88 -14.60
N PRO A 14 1.91 -6.27 -13.70
CA PRO A 14 2.08 -5.58 -12.43
C PRO A 14 2.52 -4.12 -12.64
N VAL A 15 1.84 -3.17 -12.02
CA VAL A 15 2.11 -1.72 -12.17
C VAL A 15 2.36 -0.99 -10.85
N GLY A 16 2.00 -1.59 -9.73
CA GLY A 16 2.27 -1.05 -8.41
C GLY A 16 1.96 -2.04 -7.30
N ILE A 17 2.24 -1.63 -6.06
CA ILE A 17 2.00 -2.43 -4.87
C ILE A 17 1.30 -1.58 -3.81
N ILE A 18 0.35 -2.18 -3.10
CA ILE A 18 -0.32 -1.58 -1.95
C ILE A 18 0.08 -2.36 -0.71
N SER A 19 0.55 -1.65 0.31
CA SER A 19 0.87 -2.13 1.64
C SER A 19 0.08 -1.34 2.68
N PHE A 20 0.14 -1.78 3.94
CA PHE A 20 -0.47 -1.01 5.03
C PHE A 20 0.14 0.39 5.18
N ARG A 21 1.41 0.58 4.78
CA ARG A 21 2.07 1.88 4.81
C ARG A 21 1.38 2.86 3.86
N ASP A 22 1.08 2.43 2.64
CA ASP A 22 0.39 3.29 1.65
C ASP A 22 -0.99 3.71 2.16
N LEU A 23 -1.73 2.77 2.77
CA LEU A 23 -3.02 3.06 3.40
C LEU A 23 -2.88 4.04 4.58
N PHE A 24 -1.85 3.86 5.39
CA PHE A 24 -1.59 4.75 6.52
C PHE A 24 -1.24 6.17 6.05
N GLU A 25 -0.35 6.30 5.07
CA GLU A 25 0.06 7.60 4.52
C GLU A 25 -1.13 8.38 3.98
N ILE A 26 -2.02 7.74 3.23
CA ILE A 26 -3.17 8.46 2.69
C ILE A 26 -4.25 8.76 3.73
N SER A 27 -4.37 7.94 4.78
CA SER A 27 -5.22 8.29 5.92
C SER A 27 -4.75 9.56 6.64
N LEU A 28 -3.44 9.82 6.67
CA LEU A 28 -2.89 11.06 7.22
C LEU A 28 -3.10 12.26 6.29
N GLN A 29 -3.10 12.04 4.98
CA GLN A 29 -3.31 13.12 4.00
C GLN A 29 -4.75 13.60 3.95
N LEU A 30 -5.72 12.71 4.20
CA LEU A 30 -7.14 12.99 4.02
C LEU A 30 -7.92 13.03 5.33
N GLY A 31 -7.33 12.58 6.44
CA GLY A 31 -7.87 12.80 7.78
C GLY A 31 -7.78 14.26 8.20
N SER A 32 -8.72 14.72 9.01
CA SER A 32 -8.68 16.04 9.64
C SER A 32 -7.79 16.01 10.90
N GLU A 33 -7.24 17.15 11.35
CA GLU A 33 -6.43 17.23 12.59
C GLU A 33 -7.16 16.66 13.83
N GLU A 34 -8.51 16.70 13.83
CA GLU A 34 -9.35 16.16 14.91
C GLU A 34 -9.38 14.63 14.93
N ASP A 35 -9.27 13.96 13.77
CA ASP A 35 -9.29 12.49 13.63
C ASP A 35 -7.98 11.80 14.08
N VAL A 36 -6.89 12.57 14.20
CA VAL A 36 -5.53 12.04 14.50
C VAL A 36 -5.22 12.06 16.00
N THR A 37 -6.15 12.52 16.85
CA THR A 37 -5.88 12.80 18.27
C THR A 37 -5.77 11.58 19.20
N GLU A 38 -6.04 10.35 18.75
CA GLU A 38 -5.76 9.15 19.56
C GLU A 38 -5.11 8.01 18.77
N SER A 39 -3.85 7.71 19.14
CA SER A 39 -3.00 6.64 18.61
C SER A 39 -3.64 5.23 18.61
N ALA A 40 -4.63 4.98 19.48
CA ALA A 40 -5.39 3.72 19.50
C ALA A 40 -6.63 3.73 18.58
N ALA A 41 -7.25 4.90 18.37
CA ALA A 41 -8.40 5.10 17.49
C ALA A 41 -8.01 5.07 16.01
N LEU A 42 -6.80 5.51 15.67
CA LEU A 42 -6.23 5.48 14.32
C LEU A 42 -6.22 4.08 13.67
N SER A 43 -6.20 2.98 14.43
CA SER A 43 -6.25 1.65 13.81
C SER A 43 -7.68 1.18 13.49
N GLY A 44 -8.67 1.65 14.26
CA GLY A 44 -10.08 1.30 14.09
C GLY A 44 -10.77 2.24 13.11
N ALA A 45 -10.65 3.55 13.34
CA ALA A 45 -11.25 4.62 12.53
C ALA A 45 -10.74 4.63 11.09
N VAL A 46 -9.42 4.44 10.89
CA VAL A 46 -8.84 4.31 9.56
C VAL A 46 -9.41 3.08 8.86
N ARG A 47 -9.41 1.91 9.52
CA ARG A 47 -10.01 0.69 8.95
C ARG A 47 -11.47 0.88 8.57
N THR A 48 -12.28 1.55 9.39
CA THR A 48 -13.69 1.83 9.05
C THR A 48 -13.83 2.84 7.92
N GLY A 49 -12.95 3.85 7.82
CA GLY A 49 -12.95 4.82 6.72
C GLY A 49 -12.47 4.25 5.38
N PHE A 50 -11.59 3.24 5.40
CA PHE A 50 -11.24 2.46 4.22
C PHE A 50 -12.33 1.48 3.77
N LEU A 51 -13.25 1.12 4.67
CA LEU A 51 -14.34 0.17 4.38
C LEU A 51 -15.67 0.85 4.07
N SER A 52 -15.81 2.16 4.34
CA SER A 52 -17.04 2.89 4.03
C SER A 52 -17.08 3.34 2.57
N GLU A 53 -18.25 3.19 1.94
CA GLU A 53 -18.49 3.61 0.54
C GLU A 53 -18.41 5.13 0.37
N GLU A 54 -18.71 5.89 1.42
CA GLU A 54 -18.63 7.36 1.43
C GLU A 54 -17.32 7.90 2.04
N GLY A 55 -16.49 7.03 2.63
CA GLY A 55 -15.22 7.43 3.22
C GLY A 55 -14.04 7.26 2.27
N PHE A 56 -12.84 7.45 2.81
CA PHE A 56 -11.58 7.41 2.06
C PHE A 56 -11.49 6.25 1.06
N GLY A 57 -11.85 5.04 1.50
CA GLY A 57 -11.72 3.83 0.67
C GLY A 57 -12.70 3.77 -0.50
N GLY A 58 -13.89 4.33 -0.34
CA GLY A 58 -14.90 4.37 -1.40
C GLY A 58 -14.64 5.42 -2.48
N VAL A 59 -13.90 6.48 -2.15
CA VAL A 59 -13.61 7.59 -3.09
C VAL A 59 -12.22 7.54 -3.73
N SER A 60 -11.35 6.62 -3.30
CA SER A 60 -9.96 6.53 -3.77
C SER A 60 -9.74 5.30 -4.63
N LEU A 61 -9.01 5.45 -5.74
CA LEU A 61 -8.67 4.31 -6.59
C LEU A 61 -7.33 3.71 -6.17
N ALA A 62 -7.17 2.40 -6.37
CA ALA A 62 -5.92 1.69 -6.10
C ALA A 62 -4.69 2.36 -6.77
N LYS A 63 -4.86 2.92 -7.98
CA LYS A 63 -3.80 3.62 -8.70
C LYS A 63 -3.36 4.94 -8.05
N ASP A 64 -4.21 5.55 -7.22
CA ASP A 64 -3.95 6.81 -6.55
C ASP A 64 -3.23 6.59 -5.20
N VAL A 65 -3.34 5.37 -4.65
CA VAL A 65 -2.75 4.98 -3.35
C VAL A 65 -1.49 4.14 -3.50
N MET A 66 -1.39 3.32 -4.55
CA MET A 66 -0.29 2.36 -4.70
C MET A 66 1.07 3.07 -4.82
N THR A 67 2.10 2.44 -4.25
CA THR A 67 3.47 2.75 -4.65
C THR A 67 3.68 2.26 -6.09
N PRO A 68 4.03 3.15 -7.05
CA PRO A 68 4.24 2.77 -8.44
C PRO A 68 5.59 2.05 -8.60
N ASN A 69 5.73 1.33 -9.71
CA ASN A 69 6.92 0.56 -10.08
C ASN A 69 7.22 -0.60 -9.11
N ILE A 70 7.10 -1.83 -9.61
CA ILE A 70 7.36 -3.02 -8.81
C ILE A 70 8.80 -3.48 -9.04
N ILE A 71 9.51 -3.70 -7.94
CA ILE A 71 10.76 -4.44 -7.93
C ILE A 71 10.42 -5.93 -7.93
N SER A 72 10.84 -6.66 -8.96
CA SER A 72 10.56 -8.08 -9.13
C SER A 72 11.79 -8.84 -9.62
N ILE A 73 11.87 -10.12 -9.27
CA ILE A 73 12.85 -11.08 -9.80
C ILE A 73 12.11 -12.21 -10.51
N LYS A 74 12.81 -12.97 -11.34
CA LYS A 74 12.31 -14.19 -11.94
C LYS A 74 12.43 -15.38 -10.98
N PRO A 75 11.60 -16.43 -11.14
CA PRO A 75 11.68 -17.61 -10.28
C PRO A 75 12.97 -18.42 -10.42
N ASP A 76 13.74 -18.22 -11.49
CA ASP A 76 14.99 -18.90 -11.80
C ASP A 76 16.24 -18.07 -11.45
N GLU A 77 16.08 -16.87 -10.87
CA GLU A 77 17.21 -16.05 -10.40
C GLU A 77 17.70 -16.49 -9.01
N ASP A 78 19.01 -16.35 -8.79
CA ASP A 78 19.63 -16.73 -7.53
C ASP A 78 19.15 -15.86 -6.36
N LEU A 79 19.04 -16.46 -5.17
CA LEU A 79 18.70 -15.73 -3.94
C LEU A 79 19.68 -14.57 -3.65
N ALA A 80 20.94 -14.69 -4.07
CA ALA A 80 21.92 -13.61 -3.94
C ALA A 80 21.50 -12.34 -4.71
N VAL A 81 20.86 -12.49 -5.88
CA VAL A 81 20.31 -11.38 -6.65
C VAL A 81 19.17 -10.73 -5.88
N ALA A 82 18.24 -11.52 -5.34
CA ALA A 82 17.14 -11.03 -4.51
C ALA A 82 17.66 -10.22 -3.31
N SER A 83 18.61 -10.77 -2.55
CA SER A 83 19.21 -10.11 -1.39
C SER A 83 19.90 -8.80 -1.74
N LYS A 84 20.64 -8.77 -2.86
CA LYS A 84 21.29 -7.55 -3.34
C LYS A 84 20.26 -6.46 -3.67
N ILE A 85 19.23 -6.82 -4.44
CA ILE A 85 18.15 -5.89 -4.82
C ILE A 85 17.44 -5.34 -3.57
N MET A 86 17.19 -6.18 -2.56
CA MET A 86 16.58 -5.74 -1.30
C MET A 86 17.43 -4.69 -0.59
N LEU A 87 18.74 -4.95 -0.45
CA LEU A 87 19.66 -4.03 0.21
C LEU A 87 19.79 -2.70 -0.54
N GLU A 88 19.90 -2.73 -1.87
CA GLU A 88 20.03 -1.53 -2.71
C GLU A 88 18.77 -0.65 -2.69
N ASN A 89 17.60 -1.23 -2.42
CA ASN A 89 16.31 -0.53 -2.44
C ASN A 89 15.70 -0.33 -1.03
N GLY A 90 16.39 -0.75 0.04
CA GLY A 90 15.90 -0.62 1.41
C GLY A 90 14.61 -1.38 1.69
N VAL A 91 14.45 -2.56 1.08
CA VAL A 91 13.28 -3.46 1.23
C VAL A 91 13.44 -4.39 2.43
#